data_AF-A0A938BFZ0-F1
#
_entry.id   AF-A0A938BFZ0-F1
#
_cell.length_a   1.000
_cell.length_b   1.000
_cell.length_c   1.000
_cell.angle_alpha   90.00
_cell.angle_beta   90.00
_cell.angle_gamma   90.00
#
_symmetry.space_group_name_H-M   'P 1'
#
loop_
_entity.id
_entity.type
_entity.pdbx_description
1 polymer ?
#
loop_
_entity_poly.entity_id
_entity_poly.type
_entity_poly.pdbx_seq_one_letter_code
_entity_poly.pdbx_strand_id
1 'polypeptide(L)'
;MKFERKFFFVLALLLSYEQILFAEHPSDEAFLDKLERDTFSYFWYEANPSNGLIRDSTSPGSPCSIAAVGFGLVSICIAEK
;
A
#
# COMPACT_ATOMS: atom_id res chain seq x y z
N MET A 1 3.20 -41.05 -18.02
CA MET A 1 2.62 -39.68 -18.01
C MET A 1 3.21 -38.77 -16.91
N LYS A 2 4.55 -38.62 -16.84
CA LYS A 2 5.23 -37.69 -15.89
C LYS A 2 5.93 -36.52 -16.59
N PHE A 3 6.02 -36.58 -17.92
CA PHE A 3 6.79 -35.64 -18.75
C PHE A 3 5.98 -34.37 -19.07
N GLU A 4 4.69 -34.52 -19.37
CA GLU A 4 3.78 -33.40 -19.70
C GLU A 4 3.70 -32.35 -18.59
N ARG A 5 3.49 -32.73 -17.33
CA ARG A 5 3.31 -31.76 -16.22
C ARG A 5 4.54 -30.88 -15.97
N LYS A 6 5.75 -31.40 -16.20
CA LYS A 6 6.98 -30.61 -16.00
C LYS A 6 7.16 -29.58 -17.11
N PHE A 7 6.82 -29.94 -18.35
CA PHE A 7 6.88 -29.03 -19.50
C PHE A 7 5.87 -27.89 -19.37
N PHE A 8 4.63 -28.20 -19.01
CA PHE A 8 3.60 -27.18 -18.76
C PHE A 8 3.99 -26.23 -17.62
N PHE A 9 4.65 -26.72 -16.57
CA PHE A 9 5.11 -25.88 -15.45
C PHE A 9 6.23 -24.92 -15.87
N VAL A 10 7.19 -25.39 -16.68
CA VAL A 10 8.27 -24.54 -17.21
C VAL A 10 7.72 -23.49 -18.18
N LEU A 11 6.80 -23.88 -19.07
CA LEU A 11 6.16 -22.95 -19.99
C LEU A 11 5.32 -21.88 -19.26
N ALA A 12 4.60 -22.27 -18.20
CA ALA A 12 3.87 -21.34 -17.35
C ALA A 12 4.81 -20.36 -16.62
N LEU A 13 5.97 -20.83 -16.17
CA LEU A 13 6.99 -19.99 -15.52
C LEU A 13 7.58 -18.97 -16.49
N LEU A 14 7.88 -19.38 -17.73
CA LEU A 14 8.38 -18.49 -18.78
C LEU A 14 7.33 -17.44 -19.17
N LEU A 15 6.07 -17.84 -19.35
CA LEU A 15 4.97 -16.92 -19.63
C LEU A 15 4.74 -15.93 -18.48
N SER A 16 4.86 -16.37 -17.23
CA SER A 16 4.75 -15.48 -16.08
C SER A 16 5.92 -14.48 -15.98
N TYR A 17 7.11 -14.87 -16.43
CA TYR A 17 8.29 -14.00 -16.41
C TYR A 17 8.13 -12.85 -17.42
N GLU A 18 7.63 -13.15 -18.62
CA GLU A 18 7.32 -12.13 -19.63
C GLU A 18 6.27 -11.12 -19.12
N GLN A 19 5.23 -11.58 -18.42
CA GLN A 19 4.22 -10.68 -17.82
C GLN A 19 4.81 -9.75 -16.75
N ILE A 20 5.81 -10.20 -15.99
CA ILE A 20 6.49 -9.38 -14.99
C ILE A 20 7.45 -8.39 -15.65
N LEU A 21 8.16 -8.81 -16.71
CA LEU A 21 9.10 -7.93 -17.42
C LEU A 21 8.39 -6.82 -18.22
N PHE A 22 7.19 -7.07 -18.73
CA PHE A 22 6.34 -6.09 -19.41
C PHE A 22 5.33 -5.41 -18.50
N ALA A 23 5.45 -5.55 -17.18
CA ALA A 23 4.62 -4.80 -16.25
C ALA A 23 4.84 -3.30 -16.48
N GLU A 24 3.83 -2.64 -17.04
CA GLU A 24 3.85 -1.21 -17.29
C GLU A 24 3.99 -0.49 -15.95
N HIS A 25 5.01 0.35 -15.82
CA HIS A 25 5.10 1.24 -14.68
C HIS A 25 3.90 2.18 -14.72
N PRO A 26 3.19 2.37 -13.60
CA PRO A 26 2.13 3.38 -13.56
C PRO A 26 2.70 4.72 -13.99
N SER A 27 1.88 5.55 -14.65
CA SER A 27 2.25 6.94 -14.87
C SER A 27 2.57 7.61 -13.53
N ASP A 28 3.39 8.66 -13.55
CA ASP A 28 3.73 9.38 -12.33
C ASP A 28 2.47 9.86 -11.59
N GLU A 29 1.43 10.28 -12.32
CA GLU A 29 0.14 10.67 -11.75
C GLU A 29 -0.56 9.50 -11.06
N ALA A 30 -0.67 8.34 -11.72
CA ALA A 30 -1.30 7.16 -11.14
C ALA A 30 -0.53 6.63 -9.92
N PHE A 31 0.79 6.73 -9.94
CA PHE A 31 1.65 6.39 -8.81
C PHE A 31 1.44 7.36 -7.64
N LEU A 32 1.43 8.67 -7.90
CA LEU A 32 1.22 9.70 -6.88
C LEU A 32 -0.18 9.59 -6.25
N ASP A 33 -1.22 9.35 -7.05
CA ASP A 33 -2.58 9.10 -6.56
C ASP A 33 -2.63 7.89 -5.62
N LYS A 34 -1.93 6.81 -5.98
CA LYS A 34 -1.84 5.62 -5.13
C LYS A 34 -1.08 5.93 -3.83
N LEU A 35 0.04 6.63 -3.93
CA LEU A 35 0.87 7.00 -2.78
C LEU A 35 0.08 7.88 -1.80
N GLU A 36 -0.70 8.83 -2.30
CA GLU A 36 -1.55 9.70 -1.49
C GLU A 36 -2.60 8.89 -0.71
N ARG A 37 -3.30 7.98 -1.39
CA ARG A 37 -4.32 7.09 -0.76
C ARG A 37 -3.72 6.14 0.27
N ASP A 38 -2.58 5.53 -0.05
CA ASP A 38 -1.85 4.64 0.86
C ASP A 38 -1.35 5.41 2.09
N THR A 39 -0.89 6.64 1.90
CA THR A 39 -0.44 7.51 3.01
C THR A 39 -1.62 7.94 3.88
N PHE A 40 -2.75 8.33 3.31
CA PHE A 40 -3.97 8.64 4.07
C PHE A 40 -4.44 7.43 4.90
N SER A 41 -4.34 6.24 4.34
CA SER A 41 -4.75 5.00 5.01
C SER A 41 -4.03 4.79 6.35
N TYR A 42 -2.77 5.25 6.48
CA TYR A 42 -2.08 5.26 7.78
C TYR A 42 -2.89 6.03 8.83
N PHE A 43 -3.27 7.28 8.55
CA PHE A 43 -4.01 8.10 9.52
C PHE A 43 -5.40 7.55 9.82
N TRP A 44 -6.04 6.89 8.85
CA TRP A 44 -7.34 6.26 9.04
C TRP A 44 -7.28 5.01 9.94
N TYR A 45 -6.32 4.11 9.70
CA TYR A 45 -6.22 2.83 10.41
C TYR A 45 -5.42 2.90 11.72
N GLU A 46 -4.49 3.83 11.84
CA GLU A 46 -3.65 3.98 13.04
C GLU A 46 -4.28 4.91 14.10
N ALA A 47 -5.39 5.58 13.76
CA ALA A 47 -6.20 6.34 14.70
C ALA A 47 -6.91 5.40 15.70
N ASN A 48 -6.80 5.72 16.98
CA ASN A 48 -7.56 5.02 18.01
C ASN A 48 -9.05 5.41 17.90
N PRO A 49 -9.97 4.46 17.69
CA PRO A 49 -11.39 4.77 17.47
C PRO A 49 -12.09 5.37 18.70
N SER A 50 -11.52 5.21 19.90
CA SER A 50 -12.13 5.74 21.14
C SER A 50 -11.86 7.23 21.37
N ASN A 51 -10.72 7.76 20.88
CA ASN A 51 -10.27 9.12 21.20
C ASN A 51 -9.61 9.88 20.03
N GLY A 52 -9.43 9.24 18.88
CA GLY A 52 -8.84 9.85 17.69
C GLY A 52 -7.33 10.09 17.75
N LEU A 53 -6.63 9.64 18.81
CA LEU A 53 -5.18 9.77 18.88
C LEU A 53 -4.51 8.82 17.89
N ILE A 54 -3.53 9.33 17.14
CA ILE A 54 -2.85 8.59 16.08
C ILE A 54 -1.46 8.19 16.56
N ARG A 55 -1.07 6.93 16.30
CA ARG A 55 0.28 6.42 16.58
C ARG A 55 1.34 7.21 15.81
N ASP A 56 2.50 7.40 16.41
CA ASP A 56 3.64 8.09 15.77
C ASP A 56 4.35 7.21 14.73
N SER A 57 4.20 5.89 14.85
CA SER A 57 4.72 4.92 13.88
C SER A 57 3.95 3.60 13.92
N THR A 58 4.16 2.73 12.92
CA THR A 58 3.57 1.38 12.83
C THR A 58 4.21 0.35 13.76
N SER A 59 5.24 0.74 14.52
CA SER A 59 5.90 -0.16 15.47
C SER A 59 4.92 -0.62 16.56
N PRO A 60 4.97 -1.91 16.97
CA PRO A 60 4.13 -2.41 18.06
C PRO A 60 4.32 -1.59 19.33
N GLY A 61 3.23 -1.10 19.91
CA GLY A 61 3.26 -0.30 21.14
C GLY A 61 3.74 1.15 20.96
N SER A 62 3.83 1.65 19.73
CA SER A 62 4.20 3.05 19.46
C SER A 62 3.24 4.02 20.18
N PRO A 63 3.76 5.07 20.86
CA PRO A 63 2.92 6.09 21.48
C PRO A 63 2.21 6.93 20.42
N CYS A 64 1.20 7.69 20.83
CA CYS A 64 0.65 8.75 20.00
C CYS A 64 1.50 10.02 20.08
N SER A 65 1.49 10.84 19.01
CA SER A 65 2.14 12.15 19.00
C SER A 65 1.22 13.25 18.46
N ILE A 66 1.46 14.50 18.90
CA ILE A 66 0.71 15.66 18.40
C ILE A 66 1.02 15.90 16.91
N ALA A 67 2.23 15.58 16.46
CA ALA A 67 2.61 15.69 15.05
C ALA A 67 1.79 14.73 14.17
N ALA A 68 1.70 13.46 14.56
CA ALA A 68 0.90 12.47 13.84
C ALA A 68 -0.58 12.85 13.80
N VAL A 69 -1.14 13.30 14.92
CA VAL A 69 -2.53 13.79 15.00
C VAL A 69 -2.73 15.02 14.10
N GLY A 70 -1.82 15.99 14.15
CA GLY A 70 -1.89 17.19 13.31
C GLY A 70 -1.89 16.87 11.81
N PHE A 71 -0.99 15.99 11.36
CA PHE A 71 -0.98 15.54 9.97
C PHE A 71 -2.24 14.75 9.61
N GLY A 72 -2.73 13.90 10.51
CA GLY A 72 -3.98 13.16 10.29
C GLY A 72 -5.18 14.08 10.08
N LEU A 73 -5.34 15.12 10.90
CA LEU A 73 -6.43 16.09 10.75
C LEU A 73 -6.40 16.80 9.40
N VAL A 74 -5.21 17.21 8.94
CA VAL A 74 -5.05 17.84 7.61
C VAL A 74 -5.31 16.84 6.49
N SER A 75 -4.88 15.59 6.66
CA SER A 75 -5.07 14.53 5.65
C SER A 75 -6.55 14.25 5.36
N ILE A 76 -7.44 14.42 6.34
CA ILE A 76 -8.89 14.28 6.15
C ILE A 76 -9.41 15.32 5.17
N CYS A 77 -8.98 16.58 5.30
CA CYS A 77 -9.37 17.65 4.37
C CYS A 77 -8.86 17.41 2.94
N ILE A 78 -7.72 16.72 2.80
CA ILE A 78 -7.15 16.37 1.48
C ILE A 78 -7.94 15.23 0.85
N ALA A 79 -8.30 14.20 1.65
CA ALA A 79 -9.02 13.02 1.20
C ALA A 79 -10.50 13.29 0.83
N GLU A 80 -11.06 14.44 1.24
CA GLU A 80 -12.43 14.86 0.88
C GLU A 80 -12.58 15.36 -0.57
N LYS A 81 -11.49 15.49 -1.33
CA LYS A 81 -11.53 15.89 -2.74
C LYS A 81 -12.21 14.86 -3.64
#